data_AF-F8MZJ0-F1
#
_entry.id   AF-F8MZJ0-F1
#
_cell.length_a   1.000
_cell.length_b   1.000
_cell.length_c   1.000
_cell.angle_alpha   90.00
_cell.angle_beta   90.00
_cell.angle_gamma   90.00
#
_symmetry.space_group_name_H-M   'P 1'
#
loop_
_entity.id
_entity.type
_entity.pdbx_description
1 polymer ?
#
loop_
_entity_poly.entity_id
_entity_poly.type
_entity_poly.pdbx_seq_one_letter_code
_entity_poly.pdbx_strand_id
1 'polypeptide(L)'
;MAPTKPKNKSQKDKAKARARGAAQPSNVNARELLNNASAMLEVGDIENAAKTAKSAYKAIGEDGKLAGAALSLLGHIYVELGEIEAAREFFFAAVKTDEDGTLPEDVAGGPEKFLWLAQLSEEGGQDSVSWYDRGASALRLQIQTLSDELEKRPHGKEQQELLITEKKRRLAAILCAVAEVYMTDLSWEEDAEQRCEALITEAIMLAPELADTWQTVANVRISQTRVDEAKEALRRSMALWELLEPEDPNVPQFPTRVSLVRLLIEVGMEEKAIDVAERLIIEDDQAVEVWYLSGYGRYLLGEKIKSGELQAPEGETWQDIWRLSRKYLAQCLRTYAAIEYEDERLGAHAQELLDSIRGELGVVGAEEDEVW
;
A
#
# COMPACT_ATOMS: atom_id res chain seq x y z
N MET A 1 -49.26 -74.40 -7.03
CA MET A 1 -49.08 -73.77 -8.36
C MET A 1 -50.15 -72.71 -8.55
N ALA A 2 -49.73 -71.45 -8.69
CA ALA A 2 -50.27 -70.39 -9.56
C ALA A 2 -50.05 -69.00 -8.91
N PRO A 3 -48.93 -68.31 -9.22
CA PRO A 3 -48.75 -66.91 -8.85
C PRO A 3 -49.50 -66.00 -9.84
N THR A 4 -50.35 -65.12 -9.31
CA THR A 4 -51.04 -64.06 -10.07
C THR A 4 -50.13 -62.85 -10.29
N LYS A 5 -49.91 -62.48 -11.55
CA LYS A 5 -49.11 -61.34 -12.01
C LYS A 5 -49.61 -59.98 -11.45
N PRO A 6 -48.72 -59.05 -11.06
CA PRO A 6 -49.12 -57.67 -10.80
C PRO A 6 -49.20 -56.83 -12.08
N LYS A 7 -50.18 -55.92 -12.11
CA LYS A 7 -50.54 -55.00 -13.21
C LYS A 7 -49.43 -53.98 -13.51
N ASN A 8 -49.11 -53.80 -14.80
CA ASN A 8 -48.27 -52.70 -15.29
C ASN A 8 -48.97 -51.35 -15.06
N LYS A 9 -48.34 -50.45 -14.29
CA LYS A 9 -48.69 -49.02 -14.26
C LYS A 9 -48.08 -48.31 -15.46
N SER A 10 -48.86 -47.43 -16.09
CA SER A 10 -48.51 -46.72 -17.33
C SER A 10 -47.36 -45.73 -17.15
N GLN A 11 -46.61 -45.47 -18.22
CA GLN A 11 -45.46 -44.53 -18.25
C GLN A 11 -45.80 -43.07 -17.85
N LYS A 12 -47.09 -42.69 -17.79
CA LYS A 12 -47.50 -41.34 -17.39
C LYS A 12 -47.32 -41.04 -15.90
N ASP A 13 -47.37 -42.06 -15.03
CA ASP A 13 -47.16 -41.87 -13.58
C ASP A 13 -45.67 -41.78 -13.20
N LYS A 14 -44.77 -42.33 -14.02
CA LYS A 14 -43.31 -42.17 -13.85
C LYS A 14 -42.82 -40.77 -14.26
N ALA A 15 -43.57 -40.05 -15.10
CA ALA A 15 -43.23 -38.69 -15.52
C ALA A 15 -43.53 -37.64 -14.43
N LYS A 16 -44.60 -37.82 -13.64
CA LYS A 16 -44.93 -36.89 -12.53
C LYS A 16 -44.08 -37.10 -11.28
N ALA A 17 -43.54 -38.31 -11.05
CA ALA A 17 -42.61 -38.55 -9.94
C ALA A 17 -41.17 -38.04 -10.21
N ARG A 18 -40.80 -37.81 -11.48
CA ARG A 18 -39.51 -37.19 -11.85
C ARG A 18 -39.50 -35.66 -11.80
N ALA A 19 -40.66 -35.01 -11.64
CA ALA A 19 -40.78 -33.55 -11.54
C ALA A 19 -40.77 -33.01 -10.09
N ARG A 20 -40.49 -33.87 -9.10
CA ARG A 20 -40.30 -33.48 -7.68
C ARG A 20 -39.01 -34.05 -7.08
N GLY A 21 -38.00 -34.24 -7.92
CA GLY A 21 -36.62 -34.29 -7.43
C GLY A 21 -36.22 -32.86 -7.08
N ALA A 22 -35.83 -32.62 -5.83
CA ALA A 22 -35.31 -31.35 -5.36
C ALA A 22 -34.37 -30.74 -6.41
N ALA A 23 -34.59 -29.46 -6.72
CA ALA A 23 -33.57 -28.68 -7.40
C ALA A 23 -32.29 -28.83 -6.58
N GLN A 24 -31.32 -29.60 -7.11
CA GLN A 24 -29.96 -29.51 -6.62
C GLN A 24 -29.56 -28.04 -6.77
N PRO A 25 -28.97 -27.41 -5.75
CA PRO A 25 -28.44 -26.07 -5.95
C PRO A 25 -27.47 -26.18 -7.11
N SER A 26 -27.59 -25.26 -8.06
CA SER A 26 -26.58 -25.04 -9.10
C SER A 26 -25.22 -25.23 -8.47
N ASN A 27 -24.38 -26.06 -9.08
CA ASN A 27 -23.03 -26.36 -8.61
C ASN A 27 -22.20 -25.08 -8.79
N VAL A 28 -22.45 -24.09 -7.95
CA VAL A 28 -21.75 -22.81 -7.93
C VAL A 28 -20.34 -23.18 -7.49
N ASN A 29 -19.41 -23.12 -8.43
CA ASN A 29 -18.01 -23.33 -8.14
C ASN A 29 -17.54 -22.12 -7.34
N ALA A 30 -17.60 -22.21 -6.01
CA ALA A 30 -17.27 -21.09 -5.13
C ALA A 30 -15.86 -20.55 -5.39
N ARG A 31 -14.91 -21.42 -5.79
CA ARG A 31 -13.55 -21.02 -6.17
C ARG A 31 -13.53 -20.17 -7.44
N GLU A 32 -14.36 -20.50 -8.43
CA GLU A 32 -14.51 -19.70 -9.64
C GLU A 32 -15.13 -18.33 -9.33
N LEU A 33 -16.11 -18.27 -8.42
CA LEU A 33 -16.64 -16.98 -7.97
C LEU A 33 -15.59 -16.13 -7.26
N LEU A 34 -14.75 -16.72 -6.40
CA LEU A 34 -13.66 -15.99 -5.75
C LEU A 34 -12.66 -15.45 -6.78
N ASN A 35 -12.24 -16.27 -7.75
CA ASN A 35 -11.34 -15.82 -8.82
C ASN A 35 -11.97 -14.70 -9.66
N ASN A 36 -13.27 -14.78 -9.97
CA ASN A 36 -13.98 -13.74 -10.70
C ASN A 36 -14.07 -12.44 -9.90
N ALA A 37 -14.31 -12.54 -8.58
CA ALA A 37 -14.32 -11.37 -7.71
C ALA A 37 -12.94 -10.72 -7.59
N SER A 38 -11.86 -11.51 -7.50
CA SER A 38 -10.49 -10.99 -7.53
C SER A 38 -10.18 -10.28 -8.85
N ALA A 39 -10.54 -10.88 -9.99
CA ALA A 39 -10.34 -10.24 -11.30
C ALA A 39 -11.17 -8.96 -11.47
N MET A 40 -12.37 -8.89 -10.89
CA MET A 40 -13.19 -7.66 -10.86
C MET A 40 -12.51 -6.57 -10.02
N LEU A 41 -11.93 -6.93 -8.88
CA LEU A 41 -11.20 -6.01 -8.02
C LEU A 41 -9.98 -5.43 -8.76
N GLU A 42 -9.19 -6.27 -9.43
CA GLU A 42 -8.01 -5.85 -10.19
C GLU A 42 -8.31 -4.83 -11.30
N VAL A 43 -9.51 -4.86 -11.89
CA VAL A 43 -9.93 -3.90 -12.93
C VAL A 43 -10.75 -2.72 -12.37
N GLY A 44 -10.85 -2.58 -11.04
CA GLY A 44 -11.56 -1.49 -10.38
C GLY A 44 -13.09 -1.63 -10.35
N ASP A 45 -13.65 -2.80 -10.70
CA ASP A 45 -15.09 -3.08 -10.57
C ASP A 45 -15.44 -3.53 -9.13
N ILE A 46 -15.17 -2.63 -8.18
CA ILE A 46 -15.21 -2.91 -6.74
C ILE A 46 -16.63 -3.31 -6.29
N GLU A 47 -17.68 -2.65 -6.79
CA GLU A 47 -19.06 -2.96 -6.42
C GLU A 47 -19.49 -4.36 -6.85
N ASN A 48 -19.12 -4.81 -8.06
CA ASN A 48 -19.48 -6.14 -8.53
C ASN A 48 -18.56 -7.20 -7.93
N ALA A 49 -17.30 -6.87 -7.64
CA ALA A 49 -16.41 -7.71 -6.82
C ALA A 49 -17.07 -8.02 -5.47
N ALA A 50 -17.61 -7.01 -4.78
CA ALA A 50 -18.29 -7.17 -3.50
C ALA A 50 -19.52 -8.10 -3.61
N LYS A 51 -20.37 -7.90 -4.61
CA LYS A 51 -21.56 -8.75 -4.84
C LYS A 51 -21.18 -10.21 -5.12
N THR A 52 -20.14 -10.40 -5.92
CA THR A 52 -19.65 -11.73 -6.33
C THR A 52 -18.98 -12.45 -5.15
N ALA A 53 -18.10 -11.78 -4.41
CA ALA A 53 -17.44 -12.32 -3.23
C ALA A 53 -18.45 -12.69 -2.11
N LYS A 54 -19.46 -11.86 -1.86
CA LYS A 54 -20.55 -12.19 -0.90
C LYS A 54 -21.32 -13.44 -1.32
N SER A 55 -21.59 -13.58 -2.61
CA SER A 55 -22.28 -14.75 -3.15
C SER A 55 -21.42 -16.01 -3.01
N ALA A 56 -20.11 -15.90 -3.22
CA ALA A 56 -19.15 -16.97 -2.98
C ALA A 56 -19.15 -17.37 -1.50
N TYR A 57 -18.98 -16.42 -0.59
CA TYR A 57 -18.97 -16.68 0.85
C TYR A 57 -20.25 -17.35 1.35
N LYS A 58 -21.42 -16.89 0.88
CA LYS A 58 -22.72 -17.50 1.20
C LYS A 58 -22.83 -18.95 0.73
N ALA A 59 -22.21 -19.30 -0.40
CA ALA A 59 -22.18 -20.67 -0.91
C ALA A 59 -21.16 -21.55 -0.15
N ILE A 60 -20.08 -20.96 0.36
CA ILE A 60 -19.03 -21.65 1.14
C ILE A 60 -19.52 -21.94 2.56
N GLY A 61 -20.16 -20.96 3.21
CA GLY A 61 -20.55 -21.01 4.62
C GLY A 61 -19.38 -20.71 5.57
N GLU A 62 -19.69 -20.40 6.83
CA GLU A 62 -18.69 -20.08 7.88
C GLU A 62 -17.70 -21.22 8.13
N ASP A 63 -18.18 -22.46 8.19
CA ASP A 63 -17.35 -23.66 8.38
C ASP A 63 -16.77 -24.22 7.06
N GLY A 64 -16.92 -23.48 5.96
CA GLY A 64 -16.49 -23.94 4.64
C GLY A 64 -14.97 -23.89 4.48
N LYS A 65 -14.41 -24.82 3.70
CA LYS A 65 -12.96 -24.93 3.50
C LYS A 65 -12.32 -23.64 2.95
N LEU A 66 -13.04 -22.86 2.14
CA LEU A 66 -12.56 -21.62 1.53
C LEU A 66 -13.02 -20.36 2.29
N ALA A 67 -13.55 -20.52 3.51
CA ALA A 67 -14.12 -19.40 4.26
C ALA A 67 -13.07 -18.31 4.54
N GLY A 68 -11.86 -18.70 4.94
CA GLY A 68 -10.75 -17.76 5.16
C GLY A 68 -10.40 -16.96 3.92
N ALA A 69 -10.18 -17.61 2.77
CA ALA A 69 -9.90 -16.92 1.51
C ALA A 69 -11.04 -15.97 1.08
N ALA A 70 -12.29 -16.39 1.25
CA ALA A 70 -13.45 -15.55 0.93
C ALA A 70 -13.57 -14.33 1.85
N LEU A 71 -13.31 -14.50 3.15
CA LEU A 71 -13.32 -13.43 4.14
C LEU A 71 -12.17 -12.45 3.92
N SER A 72 -10.96 -12.93 3.64
CA SER A 72 -9.83 -12.05 3.30
C SER A 72 -10.14 -11.22 2.04
N LEU A 73 -10.67 -11.83 0.98
CA LEU A 73 -11.06 -11.10 -0.23
C LEU A 73 -12.15 -10.06 0.05
N LEU A 74 -13.16 -10.38 0.89
CA LEU A 74 -14.16 -9.42 1.32
C LEU A 74 -13.56 -8.26 2.12
N GLY A 75 -12.60 -8.55 3.00
CA GLY A 75 -11.85 -7.52 3.73
C GLY A 75 -11.20 -6.53 2.77
N HIS A 76 -10.45 -7.02 1.77
CA HIS A 76 -9.78 -6.15 0.78
C HIS A 76 -10.78 -5.31 0.00
N ILE A 77 -11.84 -5.92 -0.52
CA ILE A 77 -12.86 -5.20 -1.30
C ILE A 77 -13.49 -4.08 -0.47
N TYR A 78 -13.69 -4.29 0.83
CA TYR A 78 -14.29 -3.28 1.69
C TYR A 78 -13.31 -2.17 2.10
N VAL A 79 -12.00 -2.43 2.12
CA VAL A 79 -10.99 -1.36 2.19
C VAL A 79 -11.12 -0.46 0.98
N GLU A 80 -11.19 -1.03 -0.24
CA GLU A 80 -11.34 -0.27 -1.48
C GLU A 80 -12.68 0.49 -1.59
N LEU A 81 -13.71 0.05 -0.87
CA LEU A 81 -14.99 0.77 -0.75
C LEU A 81 -14.95 1.92 0.27
N GLY A 82 -13.88 2.04 1.06
CA GLY A 82 -13.80 2.98 2.19
C GLY A 82 -14.61 2.56 3.42
N GLU A 83 -15.10 1.32 3.46
CA GLU A 83 -15.94 0.78 4.54
C GLU A 83 -15.07 0.05 5.58
N ILE A 84 -14.27 0.83 6.31
CA ILE A 84 -13.15 0.35 7.13
C ILE A 84 -13.58 -0.57 8.27
N GLU A 85 -14.67 -0.25 8.97
CA GLU A 85 -15.18 -1.08 10.07
C GLU A 85 -15.58 -2.47 9.58
N ALA A 86 -16.28 -2.54 8.45
CA ALA A 86 -16.69 -3.80 7.85
C ALA A 86 -15.49 -4.60 7.31
N ALA A 87 -14.51 -3.94 6.69
CA ALA A 87 -13.26 -4.58 6.28
C ALA A 87 -12.57 -5.27 7.47
N ARG A 88 -12.44 -4.54 8.59
CA ARG A 88 -11.84 -5.04 9.83
C ARG A 88 -12.61 -6.23 10.42
N GLU A 89 -13.94 -6.20 10.41
CA GLU A 89 -14.77 -7.34 10.82
C GLU A 89 -14.50 -8.59 9.96
N PHE A 90 -14.39 -8.43 8.64
CA PHE A 90 -14.04 -9.54 7.75
C PHE A 90 -12.65 -10.10 8.02
N PHE A 91 -11.65 -9.25 8.25
CA PHE A 91 -10.30 -9.71 8.59
C PHE A 91 -10.25 -10.42 9.93
N PHE A 92 -10.93 -9.92 10.96
CA PHE A 92 -11.06 -10.63 12.23
C PHE A 92 -11.72 -12.00 12.05
N ALA A 93 -12.76 -12.10 11.22
CA ALA A 93 -13.37 -13.38 10.90
C ALA A 93 -12.41 -14.30 10.12
N ALA A 94 -11.64 -13.78 9.16
CA ALA A 94 -10.63 -14.54 8.43
C ALA A 94 -9.55 -15.09 9.37
N VAL A 95 -9.08 -14.30 10.33
CA VAL A 95 -8.11 -14.74 11.35
C VAL A 95 -8.62 -15.90 12.18
N LYS A 96 -9.91 -15.94 12.53
CA LYS A 96 -10.49 -17.09 13.27
C LYS A 96 -10.45 -18.40 12.48
N THR A 97 -10.34 -18.34 11.15
CA THR A 97 -10.23 -19.55 10.30
C THR A 97 -8.80 -20.06 10.19
N ASP A 98 -7.81 -19.22 10.49
CA ASP A 98 -6.38 -19.47 10.31
C ASP A 98 -5.57 -18.53 11.23
N GLU A 99 -5.51 -18.87 12.51
CA GLU A 99 -4.95 -18.00 13.54
C GLU A 99 -3.42 -17.83 13.40
N ASP A 100 -2.71 -18.84 12.95
CA ASP A 100 -1.25 -18.80 12.84
C ASP A 100 -0.74 -18.48 11.42
N GLY A 101 -1.65 -18.34 10.44
CA GLY A 101 -1.27 -17.99 9.07
C GLY A 101 -0.62 -19.13 8.29
N THR A 102 -0.75 -20.37 8.77
CA THR A 102 0.00 -21.52 8.24
C THR A 102 -0.75 -22.29 7.17
N LEU A 103 -2.06 -22.07 7.04
CA LEU A 103 -2.86 -22.70 6.00
C LEU A 103 -2.48 -22.15 4.60
N PRO A 104 -2.65 -22.98 3.53
CA PRO A 104 -2.40 -22.52 2.17
C PRO A 104 -3.17 -21.24 1.82
N GLU A 105 -2.52 -20.31 1.12
CA GLU A 105 -3.10 -19.00 0.83
C GLU A 105 -4.39 -19.10 -0.01
N ASP A 106 -4.46 -20.09 -0.91
CA ASP A 106 -5.65 -20.36 -1.73
C ASP A 106 -6.84 -20.92 -0.93
N VAL A 107 -6.63 -21.23 0.35
CA VAL A 107 -7.64 -21.74 1.29
C VAL A 107 -7.99 -20.68 2.35
N ALA A 108 -6.98 -20.03 2.92
CA ALA A 108 -7.14 -19.15 4.09
C ALA A 108 -6.82 -17.67 3.85
N GLY A 109 -6.51 -17.28 2.60
CA GLY A 109 -6.23 -15.90 2.22
C GLY A 109 -4.85 -15.39 2.64
N GLY A 110 -3.98 -16.26 3.18
CA GLY A 110 -2.58 -15.95 3.47
C GLY A 110 -2.36 -14.98 4.63
N PRO A 111 -1.12 -14.49 4.81
CA PRO A 111 -0.75 -13.65 5.95
C PRO A 111 -1.26 -12.21 5.84
N GLU A 112 -1.72 -11.77 4.67
CA GLU A 112 -2.12 -10.39 4.38
C GLU A 112 -3.23 -9.88 5.30
N LYS A 113 -4.15 -10.75 5.74
CA LYS A 113 -5.16 -10.42 6.74
C LYS A 113 -4.59 -9.83 8.04
N PHE A 114 -3.39 -10.25 8.45
CA PHE A 114 -2.74 -9.70 9.64
C PHE A 114 -2.17 -8.30 9.37
N LEU A 115 -1.64 -8.06 8.18
CA LEU A 115 -1.09 -6.76 7.80
C LEU A 115 -2.20 -5.71 7.74
N TRP A 116 -3.35 -6.08 7.18
CA TRP A 116 -4.53 -5.22 7.18
C TRP A 116 -5.02 -4.92 8.59
N LEU A 117 -5.11 -5.92 9.49
CA LEU A 117 -5.47 -5.65 10.88
C LEU A 117 -4.47 -4.75 11.61
N ALA A 118 -3.18 -4.82 11.27
CA ALA A 118 -2.17 -3.93 11.83
C ALA A 118 -2.38 -2.47 11.39
N GLN A 119 -2.66 -2.25 10.09
CA GLN A 119 -2.91 -0.92 9.53
C GLN A 119 -4.26 -0.33 9.94
N LEU A 120 -5.27 -1.19 10.16
CA LEU A 120 -6.63 -0.80 10.54
C LEU A 120 -6.86 -0.89 12.06
N SER A 121 -5.78 -1.01 12.86
CA SER A 121 -5.89 -1.00 14.31
C SER A 121 -6.36 0.38 14.79
N GLU A 122 -7.41 0.40 15.61
CA GLU A 122 -7.86 1.63 16.27
C GLU A 122 -6.96 2.02 17.46
N GLU A 123 -6.28 1.03 18.05
CA GLU A 123 -5.36 1.27 19.17
C GLU A 123 -3.98 1.74 18.67
N GLY A 124 -3.56 1.27 17.50
CA GLY A 124 -2.23 1.56 16.97
C GLY A 124 -1.13 0.88 17.81
N GLY A 125 0.07 1.43 17.75
CA GLY A 125 1.18 1.09 18.63
C GLY A 125 1.41 -0.41 18.79
N GLN A 126 1.31 -0.90 20.02
CA GLN A 126 1.63 -2.29 20.34
C GLN A 126 0.62 -3.30 19.77
N ASP A 127 -0.64 -2.91 19.57
CA ASP A 127 -1.63 -3.75 18.89
C ASP A 127 -1.24 -3.95 17.42
N SER A 128 -0.92 -2.87 16.70
CA SER A 128 -0.41 -2.93 15.33
C SER A 128 0.84 -3.79 15.20
N VAL A 129 1.82 -3.61 16.10
CA VAL A 129 3.04 -4.44 16.13
C VAL A 129 2.69 -5.92 16.33
N SER A 130 1.73 -6.25 17.20
CA SER A 130 1.33 -7.64 17.45
C SER A 130 0.74 -8.31 16.20
N TRP A 131 -0.02 -7.56 15.39
CA TRP A 131 -0.56 -8.04 14.12
C TRP A 131 0.52 -8.20 13.07
N TYR A 132 1.43 -7.24 12.95
CA TYR A 132 2.59 -7.36 12.07
C TYR A 132 3.48 -8.56 12.43
N ASP A 133 3.74 -8.79 13.72
CA ASP A 133 4.54 -9.92 14.19
C ASP A 133 3.93 -11.27 13.80
N ARG A 134 2.60 -11.39 13.81
CA ARG A 134 1.89 -12.59 13.32
C ARG A 134 2.08 -12.77 11.82
N GLY A 135 1.90 -11.71 11.04
CA GLY A 135 2.14 -11.73 9.59
C GLY A 135 3.58 -12.08 9.23
N ALA A 136 4.55 -11.47 9.93
CA ALA A 136 5.97 -11.75 9.77
C ALA A 136 6.33 -13.19 10.13
N SER A 137 5.78 -13.72 11.22
CA SER A 137 6.00 -15.11 11.65
C SER A 137 5.47 -16.11 10.61
N ALA A 138 4.27 -15.88 10.07
CA ALA A 138 3.71 -16.70 9.00
C ALA A 138 4.58 -16.66 7.74
N LEU A 139 5.01 -15.47 7.30
CA LEU A 139 5.89 -15.32 6.13
C LEU A 139 7.26 -15.99 6.33
N ARG A 140 7.87 -15.85 7.51
CA ARG A 140 9.15 -16.52 7.83
C ARG A 140 9.02 -18.04 7.71
N LEU A 141 7.92 -18.62 8.21
CA LEU A 141 7.66 -20.06 8.08
C LEU A 141 7.44 -20.49 6.62
N GLN A 142 6.70 -19.69 5.84
CA GLN A 142 6.50 -19.96 4.41
C GLN A 142 7.83 -19.92 3.64
N ILE A 143 8.68 -18.90 3.89
CA ILE A 143 10.01 -18.77 3.29
C ILE A 143 10.88 -19.99 3.63
N GLN A 144 10.89 -20.41 4.91
CA GLN A 144 11.65 -21.58 5.34
C GLN A 144 11.16 -22.85 4.64
N THR A 145 9.85 -23.06 4.60
CA THR A 145 9.25 -24.25 3.97
C THR A 145 9.58 -24.31 2.48
N LEU A 146 9.46 -23.18 1.77
CA LEU A 146 9.81 -23.10 0.36
C LEU A 146 11.30 -23.32 0.13
N SER A 147 12.17 -22.83 1.02
CA SER A 147 13.62 -23.03 0.92
C SER A 147 14.00 -24.50 1.12
N ASP A 148 13.42 -25.16 2.13
CA ASP A 148 13.64 -26.58 2.40
C ASP A 148 13.16 -27.48 1.24
N GLU A 149 12.06 -27.11 0.60
CA GLU A 149 11.53 -27.82 -0.58
C GLU A 149 12.44 -27.65 -1.80
N LEU A 150 12.95 -26.43 -2.02
CA LEU A 150 13.88 -26.10 -3.10
C LEU A 150 15.17 -26.94 -3.02
N GLU A 151 15.69 -27.15 -1.80
CA GLU A 151 16.86 -28.02 -1.57
C GLU A 151 16.57 -29.49 -1.89
N LYS A 152 15.35 -29.97 -1.55
CA LYS A 152 14.96 -31.38 -1.73
C LYS A 152 14.58 -31.73 -3.15
N ARG A 153 14.04 -30.78 -3.93
CA ARG A 153 13.49 -31.01 -5.28
C ARG A 153 13.80 -29.84 -6.22
N PRO A 154 14.83 -29.93 -7.09
CA PRO A 154 15.23 -28.82 -7.96
C PRO A 154 14.31 -28.60 -9.19
N HIS A 155 13.16 -29.28 -9.29
CA HIS A 155 12.22 -29.07 -10.39
C HIS A 155 11.42 -27.79 -10.16
N GLY A 156 11.39 -26.89 -11.15
CA GLY A 156 10.71 -25.60 -11.01
C GLY A 156 11.47 -24.60 -10.16
N LYS A 157 12.80 -24.79 -9.99
CA LYS A 157 13.67 -23.96 -9.14
C LYS A 157 13.47 -22.46 -9.34
N GLU A 158 13.43 -22.00 -10.58
CA GLU A 158 13.25 -20.58 -10.92
C GLU A 158 11.92 -20.02 -10.39
N GLN A 159 10.81 -20.73 -10.59
CA GLN A 159 9.49 -20.32 -10.09
C GLN A 159 9.45 -20.26 -8.57
N GLN A 160 10.12 -21.21 -7.90
CA GLN A 160 10.19 -21.27 -6.44
C GLN A 160 11.09 -20.18 -5.87
N GLU A 161 12.21 -19.86 -6.52
CA GLU A 161 13.09 -18.73 -6.15
C GLU A 161 12.37 -17.39 -6.30
N LEU A 162 11.56 -17.22 -7.36
CA LEU A 162 10.70 -16.05 -7.53
C LEU A 162 9.67 -15.92 -6.40
N LEU A 163 8.99 -17.01 -6.04
CA LEU A 163 8.04 -17.01 -4.93
C LEU A 163 8.71 -16.70 -3.59
N ILE A 164 9.88 -17.27 -3.31
CA ILE A 164 10.66 -16.96 -2.11
C ILE A 164 11.03 -15.47 -2.09
N THR A 165 11.46 -14.92 -3.22
CA THR A 165 11.81 -13.50 -3.36
C THR A 165 10.60 -12.61 -3.09
N GLU A 166 9.43 -12.95 -3.64
CA GLU A 166 8.18 -12.24 -3.36
C GLU A 166 7.83 -12.25 -1.86
N LYS A 167 7.92 -13.41 -1.19
CA LYS A 167 7.65 -13.51 0.25
C LYS A 167 8.68 -12.72 1.08
N LYS A 168 9.95 -12.71 0.69
CA LYS A 168 10.99 -11.88 1.33
C LYS A 168 10.70 -10.39 1.20
N ARG A 169 10.25 -9.92 0.04
CA ARG A 169 9.83 -8.53 -0.17
C ARG A 169 8.65 -8.16 0.73
N ARG A 170 7.62 -9.02 0.80
CA ARG A 170 6.48 -8.82 1.71
C ARG A 170 6.93 -8.78 3.18
N LEU A 171 7.85 -9.66 3.59
CA LEU A 171 8.40 -9.64 4.94
C LEU A 171 9.19 -8.36 5.20
N ALA A 172 10.04 -7.92 4.28
CA ALA A 172 10.78 -6.67 4.40
C ALA A 172 9.84 -5.46 4.55
N ALA A 173 8.73 -5.42 3.80
CA ALA A 173 7.72 -4.37 3.93
C ALA A 173 7.07 -4.36 5.32
N ILE A 174 6.79 -5.53 5.91
CA ILE A 174 6.29 -5.61 7.29
C ILE A 174 7.31 -5.05 8.28
N LEU A 175 8.59 -5.43 8.15
CA LEU A 175 9.64 -4.93 9.04
C LEU A 175 9.79 -3.40 8.94
N CYS A 176 9.62 -2.85 7.74
CA CYS A 176 9.60 -1.41 7.53
C CYS A 176 8.41 -0.74 8.24
N ALA A 177 7.21 -1.29 8.08
CA ALA A 177 6.02 -0.80 8.77
C ALA A 177 6.14 -0.86 10.30
N VAL A 178 6.72 -1.93 10.86
CA VAL A 178 6.98 -2.03 12.30
C VAL A 178 7.98 -0.96 12.75
N ALA A 179 9.04 -0.69 11.97
CA ALA A 179 9.98 0.38 12.28
C ALA A 179 9.28 1.75 12.31
N GLU A 180 8.37 2.02 11.37
CA GLU A 180 7.57 3.25 11.35
C GLU A 180 6.69 3.39 12.60
N VAL A 181 6.09 2.31 13.09
CA VAL A 181 5.33 2.32 14.37
C VAL A 181 6.22 2.67 15.55
N TYR A 182 7.46 2.16 15.60
CA TYR A 182 8.45 2.54 16.63
C TYR A 182 8.98 3.96 16.49
N MET A 183 8.84 4.58 15.32
CA MET A 183 9.20 5.98 15.08
C MET A 183 8.05 6.96 15.34
N THR A 184 6.85 6.45 15.60
CA THR A 184 5.63 7.23 15.80
C THR A 184 4.98 6.86 17.13
N ASP A 185 4.09 5.87 17.14
CA ASP A 185 3.26 5.48 18.28
C ASP A 185 4.07 4.97 19.47
N LEU A 186 5.11 4.16 19.20
CA LEU A 186 5.96 3.53 20.21
C LEU A 186 7.32 4.23 20.36
N SER A 187 7.40 5.50 19.94
CA SER A 187 8.65 6.30 19.99
C SER A 187 9.18 6.56 21.40
N TRP A 188 8.37 6.34 22.44
CA TRP A 188 8.78 6.48 23.85
C TRP A 188 9.26 5.19 24.50
N GLU A 189 9.24 4.05 23.80
CA GLU A 189 9.79 2.80 24.33
C GLU A 189 11.32 2.87 24.46
N GLU A 190 11.87 2.38 25.57
CA GLU A 190 13.31 2.46 25.85
C GLU A 190 14.16 1.73 24.80
N ASP A 191 13.60 0.70 24.16
CA ASP A 191 14.25 -0.12 23.14
C ASP A 191 13.86 0.25 21.70
N ALA A 192 13.10 1.34 21.48
CA ALA A 192 12.61 1.73 20.15
C ALA A 192 13.74 1.86 19.11
N GLU A 193 14.82 2.58 19.44
CA GLU A 193 15.96 2.74 18.53
C GLU A 193 16.64 1.39 18.23
N GLN A 194 16.82 0.55 19.25
CA GLN A 194 17.43 -0.77 19.09
C GLN A 194 16.58 -1.68 18.18
N ARG A 195 15.25 -1.63 18.35
CA ARG A 195 14.31 -2.36 17.49
C ARG A 195 14.36 -1.86 16.06
N CYS A 196 14.32 -0.55 15.83
CA CYS A 196 14.44 0.04 14.50
C CYS A 196 15.72 -0.41 13.78
N GLU A 197 16.88 -0.37 14.45
CA GLU A 197 18.15 -0.84 13.85
C GLU A 197 18.12 -2.33 13.48
N ALA A 198 17.54 -3.18 14.32
CA ALA A 198 17.40 -4.60 14.02
C ALA A 198 16.47 -4.83 12.82
N LEU A 199 15.32 -4.15 12.79
CA LEU A 199 14.31 -4.26 11.74
C LEU A 199 14.85 -3.83 10.38
N ILE A 200 15.49 -2.66 10.29
CA ILE A 200 16.04 -2.18 9.02
C ILE A 200 17.20 -3.04 8.54
N THR A 201 18.01 -3.58 9.46
CA THR A 201 19.12 -4.49 9.10
C THR A 201 18.59 -5.79 8.50
N GLU A 202 17.53 -6.37 9.08
CA GLU A 202 16.89 -7.56 8.52
C GLU A 202 16.21 -7.24 7.18
N ALA A 203 15.49 -6.12 7.07
CA ALA A 203 14.79 -5.71 5.86
C ALA A 203 15.73 -5.58 4.64
N ILE A 204 16.88 -4.90 4.80
CA ILE A 204 17.87 -4.77 3.70
C ILE A 204 18.56 -6.10 3.36
N MET A 205 18.67 -7.04 4.29
CA MET A 205 19.20 -8.38 4.00
C MET A 205 18.20 -9.22 3.20
N LEU A 206 16.90 -9.00 3.42
CA LEU A 206 15.83 -9.73 2.77
C LEU A 206 15.54 -9.22 1.36
N ALA A 207 15.50 -7.90 1.17
CA ALA A 207 15.09 -7.26 -0.08
C ALA A 207 15.87 -5.96 -0.37
N PRO A 208 17.20 -6.03 -0.61
CA PRO A 208 18.02 -4.85 -0.90
C PRO A 208 17.64 -4.14 -2.22
N GLU A 209 16.87 -4.80 -3.08
CA GLU A 209 16.36 -4.25 -4.34
C GLU A 209 15.01 -3.54 -4.22
N LEU A 210 14.39 -3.55 -3.02
CA LEU A 210 13.14 -2.83 -2.76
C LEU A 210 13.45 -1.42 -2.26
N ALA A 211 13.01 -0.41 -3.01
CA ALA A 211 13.28 1.00 -2.72
C ALA A 211 12.85 1.41 -1.30
N ASP A 212 11.70 0.92 -0.84
CA ASP A 212 11.07 1.21 0.44
C ASP A 212 11.95 0.82 1.64
N THR A 213 12.74 -0.25 1.50
CA THR A 213 13.67 -0.66 2.56
C THR A 213 14.73 0.40 2.81
N TRP A 214 15.28 0.99 1.75
CA TRP A 214 16.26 2.07 1.84
C TRP A 214 15.64 3.39 2.29
N GLN A 215 14.37 3.66 1.96
CA GLN A 215 13.66 4.84 2.49
C GLN A 215 13.45 4.72 4.00
N THR A 216 13.12 3.53 4.49
CA THR A 216 12.98 3.27 5.93
C THR A 216 14.32 3.41 6.64
N VAL A 217 15.41 2.89 6.06
CA VAL A 217 16.77 3.13 6.57
C VAL A 217 17.05 4.63 6.69
N ALA A 218 16.73 5.41 5.66
CA ALA A 218 16.91 6.85 5.70
C ALA A 218 16.10 7.51 6.82
N ASN A 219 14.85 7.11 7.00
CA ASN A 219 13.98 7.63 8.06
C ASN A 219 14.59 7.37 9.46
N VAL A 220 15.06 6.14 9.72
CA VAL A 220 15.76 5.81 10.97
C VAL A 220 17.03 6.65 11.14
N ARG A 221 17.84 6.81 10.08
CA ARG A 221 19.08 7.61 10.12
C ARG A 221 18.80 9.09 10.39
N ILE A 222 17.70 9.65 9.88
CA ILE A 222 17.27 11.02 10.19
C ILE A 222 16.99 11.16 11.68
N SER A 223 16.22 10.23 12.27
CA SER A 223 15.91 10.25 13.71
C SER A 223 17.15 10.08 14.60
N GLN A 224 18.17 9.38 14.10
CA GLN A 224 19.49 9.26 14.75
C GLN A 224 20.41 10.46 14.52
N THR A 225 19.96 11.52 13.83
CA THR A 225 20.77 12.68 13.41
C THR A 225 21.96 12.33 12.50
N ARG A 226 21.90 11.19 11.79
CA ARG A 226 22.92 10.69 10.86
C ARG A 226 22.58 11.08 9.41
N VAL A 227 22.51 12.39 9.17
CA VAL A 227 21.98 12.97 7.91
C VAL A 227 22.74 12.49 6.67
N ASP A 228 24.07 12.36 6.71
CA ASP A 228 24.84 11.90 5.54
C ASP A 228 24.53 10.45 5.16
N GLU A 229 24.28 9.59 6.15
CA GLU A 229 23.86 8.21 5.91
C GLU A 229 22.42 8.13 5.40
N ALA A 230 21.54 9.01 5.89
CA ALA A 230 20.19 9.13 5.35
C ALA A 230 20.22 9.52 3.87
N LYS A 231 21.05 10.50 3.49
CA LYS A 231 21.24 10.90 2.08
C LYS A 231 21.74 9.74 1.23
N GLU A 232 22.70 8.96 1.72
CA GLU A 232 23.21 7.78 1.00
C GLU A 232 22.12 6.71 0.82
N ALA A 233 21.32 6.44 1.86
CA ALA A 233 20.20 5.50 1.76
C ALA A 233 19.14 5.97 0.77
N LEU A 234 18.77 7.27 0.77
CA LEU A 234 17.83 7.84 -0.20
C LEU A 234 18.36 7.75 -1.64
N ARG A 235 19.65 8.02 -1.88
CA ARG A 235 20.25 7.83 -3.22
C ARG A 235 20.16 6.39 -3.70
N ARG A 236 20.41 5.42 -2.81
CA ARG A 236 20.25 4.00 -3.13
C ARG A 236 18.82 3.64 -3.46
N SER A 237 17.86 4.15 -2.67
CA SER A 237 16.44 3.96 -2.94
C SER A 237 16.07 4.47 -4.34
N MET A 238 16.45 5.71 -4.66
CA MET A 238 16.13 6.34 -5.94
C MET A 238 16.78 5.64 -7.13
N ALA A 239 18.04 5.22 -7.01
CA ALA A 239 18.76 4.53 -8.08
C ALA A 239 18.08 3.24 -8.57
N LEU A 240 17.19 2.65 -7.76
CA LEU A 240 16.42 1.45 -8.13
C LEU A 240 15.28 1.73 -9.09
N TRP A 241 14.77 2.98 -9.17
CA TRP A 241 13.54 3.28 -9.91
C TRP A 241 13.50 4.63 -10.64
N GLU A 242 14.42 5.56 -10.37
CA GLU A 242 14.34 6.94 -10.90
C GLU A 242 14.37 7.01 -12.43
N LEU A 243 15.00 6.04 -13.09
CA LEU A 243 15.11 5.92 -14.55
C LEU A 243 14.10 4.95 -15.18
N LEU A 244 13.19 4.38 -14.38
CA LEU A 244 12.15 3.48 -14.87
C LEU A 244 10.93 4.27 -15.36
N GLU A 245 10.27 3.70 -16.37
CA GLU A 245 8.97 4.19 -16.86
C GLU A 245 7.93 4.14 -15.74
N PRO A 246 6.92 5.05 -15.73
CA PRO A 246 5.92 5.12 -14.66
C PRO A 246 5.17 3.81 -14.39
N GLU A 247 4.95 2.98 -15.41
CA GLU A 247 4.22 1.71 -15.28
C GLU A 247 5.09 0.52 -14.84
N ASP A 248 6.40 0.71 -14.63
CA ASP A 248 7.26 -0.37 -14.17
C ASP A 248 6.90 -0.78 -12.73
N PRO A 249 6.73 -2.08 -12.44
CA PRO A 249 6.32 -2.56 -11.12
C PRO A 249 7.33 -2.28 -10.00
N ASN A 250 8.56 -1.88 -10.32
CA ASN A 250 9.56 -1.48 -9.33
C ASN A 250 9.50 0.02 -8.98
N VAL A 251 8.69 0.82 -9.69
CA VAL A 251 8.38 2.19 -9.26
C VAL A 251 7.53 2.11 -7.98
N PRO A 252 7.94 2.74 -6.87
CA PRO A 252 7.19 2.67 -5.63
C PRO A 252 5.79 3.26 -5.77
N GLN A 253 4.86 2.79 -4.95
CA GLN A 253 3.47 3.27 -5.00
C GLN A 253 3.40 4.77 -4.70
N PHE A 254 2.32 5.41 -5.16
CA PHE A 254 2.13 6.86 -5.01
C PHE A 254 2.34 7.34 -3.55
N PRO A 255 1.73 6.73 -2.51
CA PRO A 255 1.93 7.17 -1.13
C PRO A 255 3.38 7.03 -0.65
N THR A 256 4.08 5.97 -1.07
CA THR A 256 5.49 5.77 -0.74
C THR A 256 6.37 6.89 -1.31
N ARG A 257 6.09 7.33 -2.54
CA ARG A 257 6.81 8.45 -3.16
C ARG A 257 6.48 9.80 -2.51
N VAL A 258 5.26 10.01 -2.02
CA VAL A 258 4.94 11.20 -1.20
C VAL A 258 5.81 11.23 0.06
N SER A 259 5.90 10.11 0.78
CA SER A 259 6.79 9.97 1.94
C SER A 259 8.26 10.22 1.57
N LEU A 260 8.72 9.72 0.43
CA LEU A 260 10.07 10.00 -0.07
C LEU A 260 10.34 11.49 -0.28
N VAL A 261 9.40 12.24 -0.86
CA VAL A 261 9.56 13.69 -1.07
C VAL A 261 9.78 14.40 0.28
N ARG A 262 9.03 14.03 1.32
CA ARG A 262 9.23 14.57 2.68
C ARG A 262 10.63 14.26 3.21
N LEU A 263 11.10 13.02 3.08
CA LEU A 263 12.44 12.61 3.52
C LEU A 263 13.54 13.36 2.77
N LEU A 264 13.40 13.56 1.46
CA LEU A 264 14.35 14.30 0.63
C LEU A 264 14.43 15.78 1.04
N ILE A 265 13.29 16.41 1.32
CA ILE A 265 13.25 17.79 1.85
C ILE A 265 13.94 17.86 3.22
N GLU A 266 13.63 16.94 4.13
CA GLU A 266 14.20 16.90 5.49
C GLU A 266 15.73 16.84 5.48
N VAL A 267 16.33 16.07 4.57
CA VAL A 267 17.79 15.98 4.45
C VAL A 267 18.40 17.08 3.56
N GLY A 268 17.60 17.99 3.02
CA GLY A 268 18.08 19.06 2.13
C GLY A 268 18.56 18.55 0.76
N MET A 269 17.82 17.61 0.18
CA MET A 269 17.96 17.15 -1.21
C MET A 269 16.80 17.69 -2.05
N GLU A 270 16.59 19.02 -2.04
CA GLU A 270 15.41 19.66 -2.63
C GLU A 270 15.25 19.42 -4.13
N GLU A 271 16.33 19.44 -4.91
CA GLU A 271 16.28 19.18 -6.36
C GLU A 271 15.65 17.80 -6.65
N LYS A 272 16.11 16.78 -5.93
CA LYS A 272 15.56 15.42 -6.05
C LYS A 272 14.14 15.32 -5.52
N ALA A 273 13.80 16.06 -4.46
CA ALA A 273 12.43 16.12 -3.96
C ALA A 273 11.46 16.70 -5.00
N ILE A 274 11.89 17.76 -5.70
CA ILE A 274 11.14 18.41 -6.77
C ILE A 274 10.93 17.44 -7.94
N ASP A 275 11.98 16.75 -8.42
CA ASP A 275 11.88 15.77 -9.51
C ASP A 275 10.83 14.68 -9.22
N VAL A 276 10.85 14.14 -7.99
CA VAL A 276 9.88 13.10 -7.57
C VAL A 276 8.47 13.67 -7.49
N ALA A 277 8.31 14.88 -6.92
CA ALA A 277 7.01 15.52 -6.79
C ALA A 277 6.40 15.90 -8.14
N GLU A 278 7.20 16.27 -9.14
CA GLU A 278 6.71 16.53 -10.49
C GLU A 278 6.16 15.27 -11.17
N ARG A 279 6.83 14.12 -11.00
CA ARG A 279 6.29 12.83 -11.48
C ARG A 279 4.95 12.51 -10.84
N LEU A 280 4.82 12.74 -9.54
CA LEU A 280 3.56 12.53 -8.81
C LEU A 280 2.43 13.45 -9.31
N ILE A 281 2.72 14.72 -9.60
CA ILE A 281 1.73 15.66 -10.15
C ILE A 281 1.23 15.22 -11.54
N ILE A 282 2.08 14.60 -12.35
CA ILE A 282 1.68 14.04 -13.66
C ILE A 282 0.71 12.87 -13.49
N GLU A 283 0.88 12.08 -12.42
CA GLU A 283 0.02 10.92 -12.12
C GLU A 283 -1.31 11.33 -11.48
N ASP A 284 -1.30 12.31 -10.58
CA ASP A 284 -2.48 12.86 -9.92
C ASP A 284 -2.32 14.37 -9.66
N ASP A 285 -3.01 15.19 -10.47
CA ASP A 285 -3.00 16.64 -10.36
C ASP A 285 -3.96 17.17 -9.27
N GLN A 286 -4.74 16.29 -8.62
CA GLN A 286 -5.61 16.62 -7.50
C GLN A 286 -4.94 16.42 -6.14
N ALA A 287 -3.71 15.88 -6.11
CA ALA A 287 -2.96 15.65 -4.89
C ALA A 287 -2.45 16.95 -4.25
N VAL A 288 -3.26 17.55 -3.38
CA VAL A 288 -2.99 18.82 -2.67
C VAL A 288 -1.63 18.82 -1.97
N GLU A 289 -1.31 17.73 -1.28
CA GLU A 289 -0.05 17.61 -0.55
C GLU A 289 1.17 17.61 -1.48
N VAL A 290 1.06 16.98 -2.65
CA VAL A 290 2.18 16.93 -3.61
C VAL A 290 2.44 18.32 -4.18
N TRP A 291 1.39 19.09 -4.50
CA TRP A 291 1.54 20.49 -4.89
C TRP A 291 2.24 21.32 -3.81
N TYR A 292 1.84 21.13 -2.55
CA TYR A 292 2.47 21.78 -1.40
C TYR A 292 3.95 21.41 -1.29
N LEU A 293 4.29 20.12 -1.27
CA LEU A 293 5.67 19.65 -1.12
C LEU A 293 6.56 20.12 -2.28
N SER A 294 6.05 20.10 -3.50
CA SER A 294 6.76 20.59 -4.70
C SER A 294 7.01 22.11 -4.63
N GLY A 295 6.02 22.87 -4.15
CA GLY A 295 6.15 24.31 -3.90
C GLY A 295 7.12 24.64 -2.76
N TYR A 296 7.04 23.91 -1.65
CA TYR A 296 7.88 24.08 -0.47
C TYR A 296 9.34 23.70 -0.74
N GLY A 297 9.59 22.59 -1.46
CA GLY A 297 10.94 22.21 -1.90
C GLY A 297 11.60 23.32 -2.73
N ARG A 298 10.86 23.97 -3.65
CA ARG A 298 11.36 25.13 -4.40
C ARG A 298 11.58 26.35 -3.53
N TYR A 299 10.72 26.60 -2.54
CA TYR A 299 10.91 27.70 -1.60
C TYR A 299 12.25 27.55 -0.87
N LEU A 300 12.50 26.38 -0.29
CA LEU A 300 13.75 26.06 0.42
C LEU A 300 14.98 26.13 -0.50
N LEU A 301 14.89 25.58 -1.72
CA LEU A 301 15.97 25.67 -2.69
C LEU A 301 16.32 27.14 -3.02
N GLY A 302 15.30 27.96 -3.27
CA GLY A 302 15.52 29.39 -3.53
C GLY A 302 16.09 30.12 -2.32
N GLU A 303 15.72 29.74 -1.09
CA GLU A 303 16.30 30.31 0.13
C GLU A 303 17.80 30.00 0.25
N LYS A 304 18.22 28.75 -0.02
CA LYS A 304 19.63 28.34 -0.04
C LYS A 304 20.45 29.05 -1.11
N ILE A 305 19.86 29.29 -2.29
CA ILE A 305 20.52 30.06 -3.35
C ILE A 305 20.63 31.53 -2.95
N LYS A 306 19.57 32.11 -2.38
CA LYS A 306 19.54 33.51 -1.92
C LYS A 306 20.56 33.77 -0.80
N SER A 307 20.73 32.82 0.12
CA SER A 307 21.69 32.92 1.24
C SER A 307 23.15 32.71 0.81
N GLY A 308 23.38 32.17 -0.39
CA GLY A 308 24.70 31.80 -0.89
C GLY A 308 25.22 30.44 -0.41
N GLU A 309 24.37 29.63 0.21
CA GLU A 309 24.67 28.24 0.59
C GLU A 309 24.82 27.34 -0.65
N LEU A 310 23.98 27.55 -1.66
CA LEU A 310 24.01 26.86 -2.94
C LEU A 310 24.20 27.85 -4.10
N GLN A 311 24.87 27.39 -5.15
CA GLN A 311 24.92 28.13 -6.42
C GLN A 311 23.65 27.85 -7.22
N ALA A 312 23.09 28.88 -7.84
CA ALA A 312 21.97 28.70 -8.74
C ALA A 312 22.38 27.83 -9.95
N PRO A 313 21.43 27.05 -10.51
CA PRO A 313 21.62 26.41 -11.82
C PRO A 313 22.03 27.41 -12.90
N GLU A 314 22.73 26.94 -13.94
CA GLU A 314 23.22 27.82 -15.01
C GLU A 314 22.06 28.52 -15.72
N GLY A 315 22.03 29.86 -15.65
CA GLY A 315 20.99 30.67 -16.27
C GLY A 315 19.76 30.93 -15.40
N GLU A 316 19.73 30.42 -14.16
CA GLU A 316 18.63 30.62 -13.22
C GLU A 316 19.04 31.51 -12.04
N THR A 317 18.05 32.16 -11.41
CA THR A 317 18.22 32.96 -10.20
C THR A 317 17.32 32.45 -9.08
N TRP A 318 17.60 32.78 -7.82
CA TRP A 318 16.69 32.44 -6.72
C TRP A 318 15.28 33.00 -6.94
N GLN A 319 15.16 34.14 -7.63
CA GLN A 319 13.87 34.70 -8.00
C GLN A 319 13.11 33.83 -8.99
N ASP A 320 13.79 33.19 -9.95
CA ASP A 320 13.16 32.27 -10.91
C ASP A 320 12.59 31.04 -10.19
N ILE A 321 13.37 30.46 -9.28
CA ILE A 321 12.94 29.32 -8.45
C ILE A 321 11.72 29.69 -7.59
N TRP A 322 11.73 30.87 -6.94
CA TRP A 322 10.62 31.33 -6.13
C TRP A 322 9.37 31.70 -6.94
N ARG A 323 9.51 32.14 -8.19
CA ARG A 323 8.35 32.30 -9.09
C ARG A 323 7.66 30.96 -9.35
N LEU A 324 8.44 29.89 -9.55
CA LEU A 324 7.87 28.54 -9.69
C LEU A 324 7.25 28.06 -8.38
N SER A 325 7.93 28.24 -7.23
CA SER A 325 7.36 27.93 -5.91
C SER A 325 5.99 28.59 -5.72
N ARG A 326 5.86 29.88 -6.06
CA ARG A 326 4.59 30.62 -6.00
C ARG A 326 3.50 29.97 -6.85
N LYS A 327 3.81 29.56 -8.08
CA LYS A 327 2.84 28.89 -8.96
C LYS A 327 2.31 27.58 -8.37
N TYR A 328 3.20 26.75 -7.84
CA TYR A 328 2.84 25.45 -7.26
C TYR A 328 2.05 25.61 -5.95
N LEU A 329 2.43 26.56 -5.08
CA LEU A 329 1.69 26.86 -3.86
C LEU A 329 0.31 27.47 -4.15
N ALA A 330 0.20 28.32 -5.18
CA ALA A 330 -1.09 28.83 -5.63
C ALA A 330 -1.99 27.71 -6.16
N GLN A 331 -1.43 26.76 -6.92
CA GLN A 331 -2.17 25.56 -7.34
C GLN A 331 -2.61 24.70 -6.15
N CYS A 332 -1.72 24.49 -5.18
CA CYS A 332 -2.05 23.78 -3.95
C CYS A 332 -3.30 24.37 -3.29
N LEU A 333 -3.36 25.70 -3.09
CA LEU A 333 -4.52 26.36 -2.48
C LEU A 333 -5.78 26.33 -3.37
N ARG A 334 -5.63 26.37 -4.70
CA ARG A 334 -6.76 26.17 -5.62
C ARG A 334 -7.35 24.78 -5.49
N THR A 335 -6.53 23.74 -5.55
CA THR A 335 -6.96 22.34 -5.40
C THR A 335 -7.52 22.11 -4.00
N TYR A 336 -6.85 22.60 -2.96
CA TYR A 336 -7.30 22.56 -1.56
C TYR A 336 -8.74 23.04 -1.40
N ALA A 337 -9.06 24.21 -1.98
CA ALA A 337 -10.41 24.78 -1.93
C ALA A 337 -11.42 23.99 -2.79
N ALA A 338 -10.98 23.47 -3.94
CA ALA A 338 -11.87 22.76 -4.88
C ALA A 338 -12.36 21.42 -4.34
N ILE A 339 -11.53 20.71 -3.57
CA ILE A 339 -11.86 19.39 -3.01
C ILE A 339 -12.21 19.44 -1.51
N GLU A 340 -12.34 20.64 -0.94
CA GLU A 340 -12.64 20.84 0.49
C GLU A 340 -11.64 20.10 1.40
N TYR A 341 -10.34 20.20 1.08
CA TYR A 341 -9.28 19.47 1.78
C TYR A 341 -9.18 19.90 3.26
N GLU A 342 -8.97 18.93 4.16
CA GLU A 342 -9.20 19.13 5.60
C GLU A 342 -7.94 19.52 6.40
N ASP A 343 -6.74 19.46 5.81
CA ASP A 343 -5.50 19.82 6.53
C ASP A 343 -5.32 21.35 6.63
N GLU A 344 -5.94 21.95 7.66
CA GLU A 344 -5.86 23.39 7.93
C GLU A 344 -4.42 23.90 8.10
N ARG A 345 -3.52 23.08 8.67
CA ARG A 345 -2.13 23.50 8.94
C ARG A 345 -1.34 23.61 7.65
N LEU A 346 -1.52 22.65 6.75
CA LEU A 346 -0.93 22.70 5.42
C LEU A 346 -1.44 23.92 4.64
N GLY A 347 -2.76 24.15 4.65
CA GLY A 347 -3.35 25.32 3.99
C GLY A 347 -2.82 26.65 4.52
N ALA A 348 -2.73 26.80 5.84
CA ALA A 348 -2.17 27.98 6.47
C ALA A 348 -0.70 28.20 6.10
N HIS A 349 0.13 27.15 6.15
CA HIS A 349 1.55 27.28 5.82
C HIS A 349 1.79 27.58 4.34
N ALA A 350 1.02 26.97 3.43
CA ALA A 350 1.09 27.32 2.01
C ALA A 350 0.78 28.80 1.75
N GLN A 351 -0.19 29.37 2.49
CA GLN A 351 -0.51 30.80 2.43
C GLN A 351 0.64 31.67 2.99
N GLU A 352 1.24 31.29 4.13
CA GLU A 352 2.39 31.99 4.70
C GLU A 352 3.59 32.04 3.74
N LEU A 353 3.88 30.92 3.07
CA LEU A 353 4.95 30.84 2.07
C LEU A 353 4.66 31.76 0.87
N LEU A 354 3.42 31.78 0.38
CA LEU A 354 3.02 32.69 -0.71
C LEU A 354 3.20 34.15 -0.32
N ASP A 355 2.82 34.52 0.90
CA ASP A 355 2.95 35.91 1.37
C ASP A 355 4.41 36.30 1.59
N SER A 356 5.25 35.36 2.06
CA SER A 356 6.72 35.53 2.12
C SER A 356 7.30 35.82 0.72
N ILE A 357 6.97 35.00 -0.28
CA ILE A 357 7.45 35.18 -1.66
C ILE A 357 6.96 36.50 -2.24
N ARG A 358 5.70 36.88 -1.99
CA ARG A 358 5.14 38.18 -2.44
C ARG A 358 5.83 39.37 -1.79
N GLY A 359 6.23 39.26 -0.52
CA GLY A 359 6.99 40.30 0.17
C GLY A 359 8.34 40.59 -0.48
N GLU A 360 8.96 39.58 -1.09
CA GLU A 360 10.32 39.63 -1.63
C GLU A 360 10.36 39.87 -3.15
N LEU A 361 9.44 39.26 -3.90
CA LEU A 361 9.35 39.39 -5.36
C LEU A 361 8.36 40.48 -5.83
N GLY A 362 7.55 41.01 -4.92
CA GLY A 362 6.44 41.91 -5.23
C GLY A 362 5.16 41.17 -5.62
N VAL A 363 4.03 41.90 -5.54
CA VAL A 363 2.72 41.41 -5.96
C VAL A 363 2.64 41.48 -7.49
N VAL A 364 2.57 40.32 -8.13
CA VAL A 364 2.26 40.22 -9.56
C VAL A 364 0.74 40.09 -9.70
N GLY A 365 0.15 40.68 -10.75
CA GLY A 365 -1.30 40.58 -10.99
C GLY A 365 -1.77 39.14 -11.17
N ALA A 366 -3.02 38.85 -10.77
CA ALA A 366 -3.62 37.51 -10.74
C ALA A 366 -3.51 36.73 -12.07
N GLU A 367 -3.38 37.42 -13.20
CA GLU A 367 -3.26 36.82 -14.54
C GLU A 367 -1.93 36.04 -14.76
N GLU A 368 -0.83 36.36 -14.06
CA GLU A 368 0.43 35.58 -14.21
C GLU A 368 0.47 34.31 -13.34
N ASP A 369 -0.35 34.24 -12.29
CA ASP A 369 -0.53 33.03 -11.45
C ASP A 369 -1.54 32.03 -12.10
N GLU A 370 -2.11 32.39 -13.26
CA GLU A 370 -3.02 31.57 -14.07
C GLU A 370 -2.36 30.92 -15.29
N VAL A 371 -1.13 31.29 -15.65
CA VAL A 371 -0.46 30.75 -16.85
C VAL A 371 0.25 29.42 -16.52
N TRP A 372 -0.43 28.34 -16.92
CA TRP A 372 0.11 26.99 -17.06
C TRP A 372 0.59 26.75 -18.48
#